data_AF-A0A0G1QHI3-F1
#
_entry.id   AF-A0A0G1QHI3-F1
#
_cell.length_a   1.000
_cell.length_b   1.000
_cell.length_c   1.000
_cell.angle_alpha   90.00
_cell.angle_beta   90.00
_cell.angle_gamma   90.00
#
_symmetry.space_group_name_H-M   'P 1'
#
loop_
_entity.id
_entity.type
_entity.pdbx_description
1 polymer ?
#
loop_
_entity_poly.entity_id
_entity_poly.type
_entity_poly.pdbx_seq_one_letter_code
_entity_poly.pdbx_strand_id
1 'polypeptide(L)'
;MTPTWDLFIIVFFALSIVFGIALGRQRAVVGVIASYIGLVTANVGGNALYNILGGTSANVGSIALNAGSSPFLFKVIIFGLIAILLIVKGDFLKTALTHHTGVFSMLAAGIYSFLNAGLIITALVSFLSDSQRTDILAQSSLANTIVQYQILWLVVPVLLMIVLGFKHREDKG
;
A
#
# COMPACT_ATOMS: atom_id res chain seq x y z
N MET A 1 -18.45 -3.77 22.83
CA MET A 1 -17.55 -2.74 22.24
C MET A 1 -17.09 -3.29 20.91
N THR A 2 -17.70 -2.86 19.80
CA THR A 2 -17.23 -3.24 18.47
C THR A 2 -15.88 -2.56 18.22
N PRO A 3 -14.83 -3.30 17.80
CA PRO A 3 -13.57 -2.67 17.43
C PRO A 3 -13.84 -1.57 16.40
N THR A 4 -13.46 -0.34 16.71
CA THR A 4 -13.64 0.77 15.79
C THR A 4 -12.61 0.69 14.67
N TRP A 5 -12.98 1.15 13.48
CA TRP A 5 -12.07 1.28 12.34
C TRP A 5 -10.83 2.14 12.69
N ASP A 6 -10.99 3.11 13.59
CA ASP A 6 -9.88 3.91 14.11
C ASP A 6 -8.84 3.07 14.85
N LEU A 7 -9.27 2.11 15.69
CA LEU A 7 -8.36 1.21 16.39
C LEU A 7 -7.57 0.33 15.41
N PHE A 8 -8.25 -0.19 14.38
CA PHE A 8 -7.60 -0.97 13.32
C PHE A 8 -6.52 -0.15 12.61
N ILE A 9 -6.82 1.09 12.22
CA ILE A 9 -5.87 1.99 11.55
C ILE A 9 -4.67 2.27 12.47
N ILE A 10 -4.90 2.64 13.73
CA ILE A 10 -3.80 2.94 14.68
C ILE A 10 -2.88 1.74 14.85
N VAL A 11 -3.44 0.56 15.10
CA VAL A 11 -2.67 -0.67 15.27
C VAL A 11 -1.91 -1.01 13.99
N PHE A 12 -2.55 -0.88 12.83
CA PHE A 12 -1.90 -1.12 11.54
C PHE A 12 -0.70 -0.20 11.29
N PHE A 13 -0.84 1.10 11.61
CA PHE A 13 0.26 2.06 11.54
C PHE A 13 1.38 1.70 12.51
N ALA A 14 1.07 1.42 13.78
CA ALA A 14 2.06 1.06 14.78
C ALA A 14 2.86 -0.18 14.36
N LEU A 15 2.17 -1.24 13.93
CA LEU A 15 2.81 -2.46 13.41
C LEU A 15 3.68 -2.16 12.19
N SER A 16 3.17 -1.39 11.23
CA SER A 16 3.91 -1.04 10.01
C SER A 16 5.21 -0.30 10.33
N ILE A 17 5.20 0.63 11.28
CA ILE A 17 6.39 1.36 11.73
C ILE A 17 7.39 0.41 12.38
N VAL A 18 6.94 -0.43 13.33
CA VAL A 18 7.80 -1.38 14.04
C VAL A 18 8.45 -2.37 13.07
N PHE A 19 7.64 -3.00 12.20
CA PHE A 19 8.15 -3.91 11.18
C PHE A 19 9.08 -3.19 10.20
N GLY A 20 8.74 -1.97 9.82
CA GLY A 20 9.55 -1.10 8.99
C GLY A 20 10.95 -0.85 9.51
N ILE A 21 11.05 -0.46 10.78
CA ILE A 21 12.31 -0.24 11.48
C ILE A 21 13.09 -1.55 11.58
N ALA A 22 12.43 -2.65 11.94
CA ALA A 22 13.06 -3.97 12.04
C ALA A 22 13.63 -4.47 10.70
N LEU A 23 12.96 -4.17 9.59
CA LEU A 23 13.38 -4.53 8.23
C LEU A 23 14.43 -3.57 7.65
N GLY A 24 14.55 -2.36 8.20
CA GLY A 24 15.49 -1.34 7.78
C GLY A 24 15.03 -0.47 6.61
N ARG A 25 15.73 0.64 6.39
CA ARG A 25 15.35 1.71 5.45
C ARG A 25 15.12 1.22 4.03
N GLN A 26 16.02 0.38 3.52
CA GLN A 26 15.94 -0.11 2.14
C GLN A 26 14.63 -0.89 1.91
N ARG A 27 14.27 -1.77 2.85
CA ARG A 27 13.03 -2.56 2.74
C ARG A 27 11.79 -1.70 2.91
N ALA A 28 11.82 -0.69 3.78
CA ALA A 28 10.73 0.27 3.92
C ALA A 28 10.47 1.04 2.62
N VAL A 29 11.53 1.52 1.96
CA VAL A 29 11.45 2.21 0.65
C VAL A 29 10.91 1.28 -0.44
N VAL A 30 11.40 0.03 -0.49
CA VAL A 30 10.86 -0.98 -1.43
C VAL A 30 9.39 -1.23 -1.17
N GLY A 31 8.95 -1.26 0.10
CA GLY A 31 7.54 -1.38 0.48
C GLY A 31 6.69 -0.27 -0.14
N VAL A 32 7.12 0.98 -0.03
CA VAL A 32 6.44 2.13 -0.63
C VAL A 32 6.32 1.96 -2.15
N ILE A 33 7.41 1.65 -2.84
CA ILE A 33 7.41 1.44 -4.31
C ILE A 33 6.48 0.28 -4.69
N ALA A 34 6.55 -0.82 -3.94
CA ALA A 34 5.71 -1.99 -4.14
C ALA A 34 4.22 -1.67 -3.96
N SER A 35 3.87 -0.83 -2.98
CA SER A 35 2.51 -0.36 -2.78
C SER A 35 2.02 0.55 -3.91
N TYR A 36 2.86 1.41 -4.51
CA TYR A 36 2.48 2.17 -5.71
C TYR A 36 2.21 1.25 -6.90
N ILE A 37 3.14 0.34 -7.19
CA ILE A 37 3.00 -0.58 -8.33
C ILE A 37 1.78 -1.48 -8.11
N GLY A 38 1.60 -1.99 -6.89
CA GLY A 38 0.44 -2.78 -6.50
C GLY A 38 -0.86 -2.00 -6.66
N LEU A 39 -0.91 -0.74 -6.23
CA LEU A 39 -2.09 0.14 -6.36
C LEU A 39 -2.48 0.31 -7.83
N VAL A 40 -1.53 0.66 -8.68
CA VAL A 40 -1.78 0.86 -10.13
C VAL A 40 -2.20 -0.46 -10.78
N THR A 41 -1.49 -1.55 -10.49
CA THR A 41 -1.79 -2.87 -11.04
C THR A 41 -3.16 -3.38 -10.59
N ALA A 42 -3.54 -3.15 -9.34
CA ALA A 42 -4.86 -3.52 -8.83
C ALA A 42 -5.97 -2.66 -9.45
N ASN A 43 -5.75 -1.37 -9.68
CA ASN A 43 -6.74 -0.51 -10.31
C ASN A 43 -6.94 -0.84 -11.81
N VAL A 44 -5.85 -1.04 -12.55
CA VAL A 44 -5.91 -1.37 -13.98
C VAL A 44 -6.30 -2.83 -14.21
N GLY A 45 -5.63 -3.75 -13.51
CA GLY A 45 -5.77 -5.19 -13.68
C GLY A 45 -6.94 -5.80 -12.90
N GLY A 46 -7.37 -5.21 -11.78
CA GLY A 46 -8.43 -5.77 -10.95
C GLY A 46 -9.79 -5.78 -11.62
N ASN A 47 -10.12 -4.73 -12.37
CA ASN A 47 -11.34 -4.69 -13.17
C ASN A 47 -11.28 -5.67 -14.35
N ALA A 48 -10.12 -5.76 -15.03
CA ALA A 48 -9.93 -6.69 -16.14
C ALA A 48 -10.01 -8.16 -15.71
N LEU A 49 -9.36 -8.53 -14.60
CA LEU A 49 -9.39 -9.87 -14.04
C LEU A 49 -10.78 -10.24 -13.51
N TYR A 50 -11.49 -9.30 -12.87
CA TYR A 50 -12.88 -9.53 -12.48
C TYR A 50 -13.76 -9.85 -13.70
N ASN A 51 -13.64 -9.07 -14.79
CA ASN A 51 -14.43 -9.31 -15.99
C ASN A 51 -14.12 -10.65 -16.68
N ILE A 52 -12.86 -11.09 -16.65
CA ILE A 52 -12.42 -12.38 -17.22
C ILE A 52 -12.85 -13.57 -16.35
N LEU A 53 -12.80 -13.44 -15.01
CA LEU A 53 -12.97 -14.56 -14.09
C LEU A 53 -14.35 -14.64 -13.42
N GLY A 54 -15.13 -13.55 -13.39
CA GLY A 54 -16.40 -13.53 -12.65
C GLY A 54 -17.47 -12.51 -13.10
N GLY A 55 -17.16 -11.58 -14.01
CA GLY A 55 -18.04 -10.46 -14.36
C GLY A 55 -18.89 -10.64 -15.63
N THR A 56 -18.73 -11.74 -16.37
CA THR A 56 -19.57 -12.02 -17.53
C THR A 56 -19.89 -13.50 -17.52
N SER A 57 -21.13 -13.85 -17.82
CA SER A 57 -21.59 -15.20 -18.14
C SER A 57 -20.90 -15.73 -19.41
N ALA A 58 -19.58 -15.76 -19.43
CA ALA A 58 -18.81 -16.55 -20.38
C ALA A 58 -18.82 -17.96 -19.82
N ASN A 59 -19.64 -18.82 -20.43
CA ASN A 59 -19.63 -20.27 -20.24
C ASN A 59 -18.24 -20.84 -20.58
N VAL A 60 -17.27 -20.68 -19.68
CA VAL A 60 -16.02 -21.43 -19.70
C VAL A 60 -16.21 -22.60 -18.75
N GLY A 61 -16.75 -23.69 -19.29
CA GLY A 61 -16.71 -25.02 -18.70
C GLY A 61 -17.14 -25.14 -17.24
N SER A 62 -18.46 -25.18 -17.00
CA SER A 62 -19.10 -25.84 -15.84
C SER A 62 -18.65 -25.51 -14.42
N ILE A 63 -17.78 -24.52 -14.20
CA ILE A 63 -17.49 -23.98 -12.87
C ILE A 63 -18.19 -22.64 -12.80
N ALA A 64 -19.49 -22.69 -12.53
CA ALA A 64 -20.22 -21.53 -12.07
C ALA A 64 -19.65 -21.12 -10.71
N LEU A 65 -18.55 -20.36 -10.74
CA LEU A 65 -18.13 -19.60 -9.58
C LEU A 65 -19.25 -18.59 -9.36
N ASN A 66 -20.17 -18.93 -8.45
CA ASN A 66 -21.01 -17.98 -7.74
C ASN A 66 -20.10 -17.09 -6.89
N ALA A 67 -19.23 -16.34 -7.56
CA ALA A 67 -18.42 -15.32 -6.99
C ALA A 67 -19.36 -14.14 -6.78
N GLY A 68 -20.13 -14.18 -5.68
CA GLY A 68 -20.58 -12.98 -4.97
C GLY A 68 -19.42 -12.13 -4.44
N SER A 69 -18.25 -12.22 -5.10
CA SER A 69 -16.97 -11.66 -4.77
C SER A 69 -16.95 -10.25 -5.33
N SER A 70 -17.23 -9.28 -4.46
CA SER A 70 -17.11 -7.86 -4.77
C SER A 70 -15.77 -7.57 -5.47
N PRO A 71 -15.73 -6.72 -6.52
CA PRO A 71 -14.50 -6.28 -7.19
C PRO A 71 -13.41 -5.81 -6.21
N PHE A 72 -13.81 -5.36 -5.03
CA PHE A 72 -12.94 -5.09 -3.89
C PHE A 72 -11.96 -6.24 -3.59
N LEU A 73 -12.44 -7.48 -3.41
CA LEU A 73 -11.60 -8.61 -3.01
C LEU A 73 -10.53 -8.92 -4.05
N PHE A 74 -10.90 -8.87 -5.34
CA PHE A 74 -9.95 -9.07 -6.43
C PHE A 74 -8.86 -8.00 -6.42
N LYS A 75 -9.22 -6.72 -6.25
CA LYS A 75 -8.25 -5.63 -6.15
C LYS A 75 -7.32 -5.78 -4.95
N VAL A 76 -7.85 -6.15 -3.78
CA VAL A 76 -7.05 -6.38 -2.56
C VAL A 76 -6.08 -7.55 -2.76
N ILE A 77 -6.53 -8.65 -3.35
CA ILE A 77 -5.68 -9.83 -3.61
C ILE A 77 -4.56 -9.45 -4.59
N ILE A 78 -4.86 -8.79 -5.70
CA ILE A 78 -3.85 -8.36 -6.68
C ILE A 78 -2.87 -7.39 -6.04
N PHE A 79 -3.37 -6.39 -5.31
CA PHE A 79 -2.54 -5.43 -4.59
C PHE A 79 -1.58 -6.13 -3.63
N GLY A 80 -2.11 -7.00 -2.77
CA GLY A 80 -1.33 -7.73 -1.77
C GLY A 80 -0.30 -8.65 -2.41
N LEU A 81 -0.68 -9.41 -3.45
CA LEU A 81 0.22 -10.30 -4.16
C LEU A 81 1.38 -9.55 -4.82
N ILE A 82 1.09 -8.47 -5.56
CA ILE A 82 2.12 -7.66 -6.20
C ILE A 82 3.02 -7.01 -5.16
N ALA A 83 2.46 -6.45 -4.10
CA ALA A 83 3.22 -5.81 -3.04
C ALA A 83 4.17 -6.81 -2.35
N ILE A 84 3.66 -7.98 -1.96
CA ILE A 84 4.46 -9.04 -1.31
C ILE A 84 5.55 -9.56 -2.25
N LEU A 85 5.21 -9.87 -3.52
CA LEU A 85 6.18 -10.36 -4.50
C LEU A 85 7.32 -9.36 -4.71
N LEU A 86 7.02 -8.07 -4.81
CA LEU A 86 8.03 -7.03 -4.95
C LEU A 86 8.84 -6.81 -3.68
N ILE A 87 8.27 -6.93 -2.49
CA ILE A 87 9.02 -6.83 -1.23
C ILE A 87 9.99 -8.01 -1.07
N VAL A 88 9.53 -9.22 -1.40
CA VAL A 88 10.31 -10.46 -1.29
C VAL A 88 11.38 -10.55 -2.37
N LYS A 89 11.04 -10.31 -3.64
CA LYS A 89 11.97 -10.41 -4.78
C LYS A 89 12.69 -9.11 -5.13
N GLY A 90 12.35 -8.00 -4.49
CA GLY A 90 12.88 -6.67 -4.76
C GLY A 90 14.33 -6.45 -4.33
N ASP A 91 15.15 -7.50 -4.20
CA ASP A 91 16.58 -7.37 -3.88
C ASP A 91 17.30 -6.47 -4.90
N PHE A 92 16.87 -6.48 -6.17
CA PHE A 92 17.38 -5.58 -7.21
C PHE A 92 17.16 -4.09 -6.90
N LEU A 93 16.09 -3.74 -6.18
CA LEU A 93 15.83 -2.36 -5.73
C LEU A 93 16.67 -1.99 -4.51
N LYS A 94 17.15 -2.98 -3.74
CA LYS A 94 17.97 -2.77 -2.54
C LYS A 94 19.39 -2.35 -2.92
N THR A 95 19.95 -2.92 -3.98
CA THR A 95 21.32 -2.63 -4.46
C THR A 95 21.51 -1.17 -4.90
N ALA A 96 20.45 -0.52 -5.39
CA ALA A 96 20.48 0.88 -5.80
C ALA A 96 20.52 1.86 -4.61
N LEU A 97 20.18 1.41 -3.40
CA LEU A 97 20.07 2.24 -2.21
C LEU A 97 21.28 2.02 -1.31
N THR A 98 22.16 3.01 -1.17
CA THR A 98 23.41 2.92 -0.40
C THR A 98 23.16 2.45 1.04
N HIS A 99 23.99 1.52 1.53
CA HIS A 99 23.92 0.98 2.89
C HIS A 99 24.38 2.04 3.89
N HIS A 100 23.44 2.67 4.60
CA HIS A 100 23.74 3.55 5.74
C HIS A 100 23.23 2.86 7.00
N THR A 101 24.13 2.50 7.91
CA THR A 101 23.83 1.92 9.22
C THR A 101 23.94 3.02 10.28
N GLY A 102 22.85 3.33 10.99
CA GLY A 102 22.84 4.36 12.03
C GLY A 102 21.42 4.82 12.40
N VAL A 103 21.32 5.69 13.41
CA VAL A 103 20.04 6.22 13.94
C VAL A 103 19.21 6.91 12.85
N PHE A 104 19.87 7.64 11.94
CA PHE A 104 19.20 8.28 10.81
C PHE A 104 18.52 7.26 9.86
N SER A 105 19.13 6.08 9.70
CA SER A 105 18.57 4.99 8.90
C SER A 105 17.32 4.39 9.55
N MET A 106 17.32 4.24 10.88
CA MET A 106 16.15 3.78 11.63
C MET A 106 14.99 4.80 11.57
N LEU A 107 15.28 6.08 11.76
CA LEU A 107 14.27 7.14 11.62
C LEU A 107 13.68 7.17 10.21
N ALA A 108 14.53 7.12 9.18
CA ALA A 108 14.07 7.05 7.80
C ALA A 108 13.20 5.81 7.55
N ALA A 109 13.60 4.64 8.07
CA ALA A 109 12.79 3.42 7.98
C ALA A 109 11.41 3.58 8.62
N GLY A 110 11.34 4.18 9.79
CA GLY A 110 10.08 4.50 10.47
C GLY A 110 9.19 5.44 9.66
N ILE A 111 9.75 6.53 9.14
CA ILE A 111 9.01 7.50 8.31
C ILE A 111 8.48 6.83 7.03
N TYR A 112 9.33 6.10 6.29
CA TYR A 112 8.89 5.41 5.08
C TYR A 112 7.81 4.37 5.37
N SER A 113 7.87 3.71 6.52
CA SER A 113 6.90 2.67 6.87
C SER A 113 5.58 3.26 7.37
N PHE A 114 5.62 4.41 8.05
CA PHE A 114 4.44 5.22 8.34
C PHE A 114 3.74 5.66 7.06
N LEU A 115 4.51 6.20 6.11
CA LEU A 115 4.01 6.61 4.80
C LEU A 115 3.45 5.42 4.01
N ASN A 116 4.13 4.27 4.06
CA ASN A 116 3.67 3.04 3.42
C ASN A 116 2.32 2.57 3.99
N ALA A 117 2.15 2.63 5.31
CA ALA A 117 0.89 2.27 5.95
C ALA A 117 -0.26 3.17 5.45
N GLY A 118 -0.04 4.48 5.39
CA GLY A 118 -1.01 5.43 4.84
C GLY A 118 -1.36 5.15 3.38
N LEU A 119 -0.37 4.80 2.55
CA LEU A 119 -0.58 4.37 1.17
C LEU A 119 -1.43 3.10 1.07
N ILE A 120 -1.15 2.09 1.91
CA ILE A 120 -1.91 0.84 1.92
C ILE A 120 -3.36 1.12 2.33
N ILE A 121 -3.61 1.88 3.39
CA ILE A 121 -4.99 2.24 3.79
C ILE A 121 -5.70 3.01 2.68
N THR A 122 -5.02 3.98 2.07
CA THR A 122 -5.54 4.73 0.92
C THR A 122 -5.90 3.79 -0.23
N ALA A 123 -5.05 2.81 -0.55
CA ALA A 123 -5.31 1.80 -1.56
C ALA A 123 -6.55 0.97 -1.23
N LEU A 124 -6.63 0.43 -0.02
CA LEU A 124 -7.75 -0.40 0.43
C LEU A 124 -9.07 0.38 0.36
N VAL A 125 -9.10 1.62 0.84
CA VAL A 125 -10.30 2.47 0.79
C VAL A 125 -10.65 2.84 -0.66
N SER A 126 -9.65 3.00 -1.54
CA SER A 126 -9.86 3.26 -2.97
C SER A 126 -10.56 2.10 -3.69
N PHE A 127 -10.41 0.87 -3.18
CA PHE A 127 -11.00 -0.33 -3.77
C PHE A 127 -12.44 -0.59 -3.32
N LEU A 128 -12.90 0.04 -2.23
CA LEU A 128 -14.26 -0.08 -1.74
C LEU A 128 -15.26 0.55 -2.72
N SER A 129 -16.48 0.00 -2.72
CA SER A 129 -17.62 0.66 -3.36
C SER A 129 -18.01 1.94 -2.62
N ASP A 130 -18.73 2.83 -3.29
CA ASP A 130 -19.11 4.13 -2.71
C ASP A 130 -19.91 4.00 -1.43
N SER A 131 -20.85 3.03 -1.35
CA SER A 131 -21.65 2.75 -0.16
C SER A 131 -20.80 2.27 1.03
N GLN A 132 -19.90 1.31 0.78
CA GLN A 132 -18.99 0.80 1.81
C GLN A 132 -18.02 1.89 2.29
N ARG A 133 -17.56 2.75 1.38
CA ARG A 133 -16.71 3.88 1.73
C ARG A 133 -17.46 4.84 2.64
N THR A 134 -18.69 5.25 2.29
CA THR A 134 -19.47 6.16 3.15
C THR A 134 -19.73 5.58 4.53
N ASP A 135 -20.00 4.28 4.64
CA ASP A 135 -20.23 3.62 5.92
C ASP A 135 -18.98 3.63 6.82
N ILE A 136 -17.80 3.38 6.25
CA ILE A 136 -16.53 3.42 6.99
C ILE A 136 -16.18 4.84 7.39
N LEU A 137 -16.34 5.83 6.50
CA LEU A 137 -16.02 7.22 6.81
C LEU A 137 -16.95 7.80 7.87
N ALA A 138 -18.21 7.35 7.94
CA ALA A 138 -19.14 7.71 9.01
C ALA A 138 -18.73 7.11 10.37
N GLN A 139 -18.02 5.98 10.37
CA GLN A 139 -17.61 5.26 11.58
C GLN A 139 -16.18 5.56 12.03
N SER A 140 -15.38 6.25 11.21
CA SER A 140 -13.94 6.44 11.44
C SER A 140 -13.47 7.84 11.05
N SER A 141 -13.11 8.62 12.07
CA SER A 141 -12.52 9.95 11.87
C SER A 141 -11.14 9.85 11.21
N LEU A 142 -10.37 8.80 11.53
CA LEU A 142 -9.05 8.59 10.94
C LEU A 142 -9.13 8.17 9.47
N ALA A 143 -10.06 7.27 9.11
CA ALA A 143 -10.29 6.93 7.71
C ALA A 143 -10.71 8.17 6.92
N ASN A 144 -11.59 9.00 7.48
CA ASN A 144 -12.02 10.25 6.87
C ASN A 144 -10.84 11.20 6.61
N THR A 145 -9.96 11.36 7.60
CA THR A 145 -8.75 12.18 7.47
C THR A 145 -7.81 11.63 6.40
N ILE A 146 -7.58 10.33 6.36
CA ILE A 146 -6.70 9.70 5.36
C ILE A 146 -7.25 9.90 3.94
N VAL A 147 -8.56 9.75 3.74
CA VAL A 147 -9.21 9.97 2.44
C VAL A 147 -9.17 11.44 2.04
N GLN A 148 -9.46 12.35 2.97
CA GLN A 148 -9.41 13.79 2.69
C GLN A 148 -8.03 14.24 2.22
N TYR A 149 -6.97 13.68 2.83
CA TYR A 149 -5.57 13.96 2.47
C TYR A 149 -4.95 12.88 1.57
N GLN A 150 -5.75 12.12 0.82
CA GLN A 150 -5.28 11.02 -0.04
C GLN A 150 -4.13 11.43 -0.97
N ILE A 151 -4.21 12.64 -1.53
CA ILE A 151 -3.18 13.18 -2.43
C ILE A 151 -1.84 13.35 -1.68
N LEU A 152 -1.86 13.81 -0.43
CA LEU A 152 -0.64 13.93 0.37
C LEU A 152 0.00 12.57 0.61
N TRP A 153 -0.79 11.56 0.96
CA TRP A 153 -0.28 10.19 1.13
C TRP A 153 0.33 9.61 -0.14
N LEU A 154 -0.20 9.99 -1.31
CA LEU A 154 0.33 9.59 -2.63
C LEU A 154 1.55 10.40 -3.08
N VAL A 155 1.74 11.64 -2.65
CA VAL A 155 2.80 12.51 -3.18
C VAL A 155 3.99 12.63 -2.22
N VAL A 156 3.74 12.73 -0.91
CA VAL A 156 4.78 12.90 0.11
C VAL A 156 5.88 11.84 0.03
N PRO A 157 5.57 10.53 -0.12
CA PRO A 157 6.62 9.50 -0.16
C PRO A 157 7.56 9.68 -1.36
N VAL A 158 7.02 10.07 -2.52
CA VAL A 158 7.80 10.33 -3.74
C VAL A 158 8.68 11.55 -3.57
N LEU A 159 8.12 12.66 -3.07
CA LEU A 159 8.91 13.87 -2.81
C LEU A 159 10.05 13.60 -1.83
N LEU A 160 9.78 12.82 -0.78
CA LEU A 160 10.78 12.46 0.22
C LEU A 160 11.90 11.61 -0.39
N MET A 161 11.59 10.66 -1.28
CA MET A 161 12.59 9.89 -2.02
C MET A 161 13.46 10.78 -2.91
N ILE A 162 12.87 11.74 -3.62
CA ILE A 162 13.58 12.67 -4.49
C ILE A 162 14.55 13.54 -3.68
N VAL A 163 14.07 14.18 -2.61
CA VAL A 163 14.86 15.08 -1.76
C VAL A 163 16.02 14.33 -1.09
N LEU A 164 15.74 13.16 -0.49
CA LEU A 164 16.79 12.36 0.14
C LEU A 164 17.76 11.74 -0.87
N GLY A 165 17.30 11.48 -2.10
CA GLY A 165 18.13 11.01 -3.20
C GLY A 165 19.17 12.05 -3.63
N PHE A 166 18.77 13.32 -3.75
CA PHE A 166 19.69 14.40 -4.16
C PHE A 166 20.74 14.72 -3.11
N LYS A 167 20.37 14.78 -1.83
CA LYS A 167 21.32 15.06 -0.72
C LYS A 167 22.49 14.06 -0.67
N HIS A 168 22.28 12.83 -1.14
CA HIS A 168 23.32 11.81 -1.15
C HIS A 168 24.37 12.00 -2.26
N ARG A 169 24.10 12.84 -3.27
CA ARG A 169 24.98 13.07 -4.41
C ARG A 169 25.97 14.21 -4.16
N GLU A 170 25.64 15.15 -3.29
CA GLU A 170 26.54 16.24 -2.86
C GLU A 170 27.63 15.77 -1.90
N ASP A 171 27.35 14.84 -0.97
CA ASP A 171 28.36 14.33 -0.02
C ASP A 171 29.47 13.46 -0.66
N LYS A 172 29.40 13.19 -1.97
CA LYS A 172 30.37 12.38 -2.72
C LYS A 172 31.07 13.15 -3.85
N GLY A 173 30.78 14.45 -4.02
CA GLY A 173 31.45 15.34 -4.96
C GLY A 173 32.43 16.24 -4.25
#